data_AF-A0A1W9Q123-F1
#
_entry.id   AF-A0A1W9Q123-F1
#
_cell.length_a   1.000
_cell.length_b   1.000
_cell.length_c   1.000
_cell.angle_alpha   90.00
_cell.angle_beta   90.00
_cell.angle_gamma   90.00
#
_symmetry.space_group_name_H-M   'P 1'
#
loop_
_entity.id
_entity.type
_entity.pdbx_description
1 polymer ?
#
loop_
_entity_poly.entity_id
_entity_poly.type
_entity_poly.pdbx_seq_one_letter_code
_entity_poly.pdbx_strand_id
1 'polypeptide(L)'
;KPDIPIHVPYRTVSFRGSTSDAIVIYAPTAGCLRVLDPVYANSETYNKESDYLTDAICLSDPSHILTEAPPPVVPASLFGAEPEHTWCYFYTKAELARQTGNWKEVASLGNEASQQGYTPVDAFEWLPFIEGYAYTGNPEIAKELSRNAIKKEPRLRKGLCILWERVNINSSEISVQETALRLKDELNCAP
;
A
#
# COMPACT_ATOMS: atom_id res chain seq x y z
N LYS A 1 -17.88 -7.90 -10.25
CA LYS A 1 -18.79 -6.73 -10.31
C LYS A 1 -19.31 -6.45 -8.89
N PRO A 2 -19.46 -5.18 -8.48
CA PRO A 2 -20.04 -4.80 -7.17
C PRO A 2 -21.51 -5.23 -7.03
N ASP A 3 -21.99 -5.22 -5.78
CA ASP A 3 -23.38 -5.39 -5.35
C ASP A 3 -24.04 -6.72 -5.76
N ILE A 4 -23.23 -7.77 -5.92
CA ILE A 4 -23.73 -9.12 -6.16
C ILE A 4 -23.85 -9.83 -4.80
N PRO A 5 -25.06 -10.28 -4.41
CA PRO A 5 -25.23 -11.04 -3.19
C PRO A 5 -24.42 -12.35 -3.20
N ILE A 6 -23.66 -12.58 -2.14
CA ILE A 6 -22.93 -13.82 -1.87
C ILE A 6 -23.70 -14.59 -0.81
N HIS A 7 -24.11 -15.81 -1.13
CA HIS A 7 -24.72 -16.74 -0.19
C HIS A 7 -24.02 -18.08 -0.28
N VAL A 8 -23.34 -18.46 0.81
CA VAL A 8 -22.60 -19.73 0.89
C VAL A 8 -23.14 -20.53 2.08
N PRO A 9 -24.00 -21.53 1.84
CA PRO A 9 -24.36 -22.48 2.87
C PRO A 9 -23.19 -23.45 3.12
N TYR A 10 -22.82 -23.67 4.39
CA TYR A 10 -21.80 -24.64 4.79
C TYR A 10 -22.25 -25.42 6.03
N ARG A 11 -22.61 -26.69 5.85
CA ARG A 11 -23.14 -27.57 6.91
C ARG A 11 -24.31 -26.90 7.65
N THR A 12 -24.14 -26.56 8.92
CA THR A 12 -25.14 -25.95 9.81
C THR A 12 -25.06 -24.41 9.85
N VAL A 13 -24.15 -23.80 9.10
CA VAL A 13 -23.97 -22.34 9.06
C VAL A 13 -24.17 -21.80 7.65
N SER A 14 -24.51 -20.52 7.55
CA SER A 14 -24.65 -19.81 6.27
C SER A 14 -23.89 -18.50 6.33
N PHE A 15 -23.04 -18.24 5.35
CA PHE A 15 -22.45 -16.93 5.11
C PHE A 15 -23.34 -16.12 4.16
N ARG A 16 -23.52 -14.84 4.48
CA ARG A 16 -24.23 -13.84 3.66
C ARG A 16 -23.37 -12.59 3.59
N GLY A 17 -23.18 -12.05 2.39
CA GLY A 17 -22.47 -10.81 2.14
C GLY A 17 -22.72 -10.30 0.73
N SER A 18 -21.95 -9.31 0.32
CA SER A 18 -21.95 -8.74 -1.02
C SER A 18 -20.54 -8.80 -1.62
N THR A 19 -20.43 -8.83 -2.95
CA THR A 19 -19.14 -8.58 -3.61
C THR A 19 -18.59 -7.18 -3.34
N SER A 20 -19.41 -6.24 -2.87
CA SER A 20 -18.97 -4.91 -2.42
C SER A 20 -18.27 -4.94 -1.07
N ASP A 21 -18.45 -6.00 -0.26
CA ASP A 21 -17.81 -6.13 1.05
C ASP A 21 -16.43 -6.79 0.96
N ALA A 22 -15.88 -6.93 -0.25
CA ALA A 22 -14.66 -7.68 -0.48
C ALA A 22 -13.42 -6.90 -0.03
N ILE A 23 -12.42 -7.63 0.46
CA ILE A 23 -11.05 -7.12 0.62
C ILE A 23 -10.15 -7.99 -0.26
N VAL A 24 -9.45 -7.36 -1.19
CA VAL A 24 -8.50 -8.04 -2.07
C VAL A 24 -7.12 -8.00 -1.44
N ILE A 25 -6.51 -9.16 -1.26
CA ILE A 25 -5.22 -9.31 -0.61
C ILE A 25 -4.24 -9.99 -1.56
N TYR A 26 -3.02 -9.47 -1.61
CA TYR A 26 -1.90 -10.09 -2.29
C TYR A 26 -0.82 -10.47 -1.27
N ALA A 27 -0.46 -11.75 -1.24
CA ALA A 27 0.61 -12.28 -0.40
C ALA A 27 1.69 -12.90 -1.29
N PRO A 28 2.73 -12.13 -1.67
CA PRO A 28 3.80 -12.64 -2.51
C PRO A 28 4.64 -13.70 -1.78
N THR A 29 5.34 -14.55 -2.52
CA THR A 29 6.29 -15.52 -1.95
C THR A 29 7.47 -14.86 -1.25
N ALA A 30 7.85 -13.66 -1.70
CA ALA A 30 8.84 -12.81 -1.07
C ALA A 30 8.32 -11.37 -0.98
N GLY A 31 8.44 -10.76 0.19
CA GLY A 31 7.84 -9.46 0.50
C GLY A 31 6.70 -9.59 1.51
N CYS A 32 5.93 -8.51 1.62
CA CYS A 32 4.89 -8.35 2.63
C CYS A 32 3.49 -8.52 2.05
N LEU A 33 2.54 -8.93 2.90
CA LEU A 33 1.11 -8.95 2.58
C LEU A 33 0.64 -7.54 2.26
N ARG A 34 -0.17 -7.40 1.19
CA ARG A 34 -0.71 -6.12 0.71
C ARG A 34 -2.21 -6.21 0.61
N VAL A 35 -2.89 -5.16 1.07
CA VAL A 35 -4.28 -4.91 0.71
C VAL A 35 -4.26 -4.16 -0.62
N LEU A 36 -4.92 -4.71 -1.63
CA LEU A 36 -5.07 -4.05 -2.92
C LEU A 36 -6.36 -3.25 -2.93
N ASP A 37 -6.32 -2.05 -3.48
CA ASP A 37 -7.44 -1.13 -3.45
C ASP A 37 -7.46 -0.22 -4.70
N PRO A 38 -8.62 0.36 -5.05
CA PRO A 38 -8.73 1.19 -6.24
C PRO A 38 -7.88 2.47 -6.23
N VAL A 39 -7.45 2.96 -5.06
CA VAL A 39 -6.75 4.24 -4.89
C VAL A 39 -5.24 4.05 -4.88
N TYR A 40 -4.72 3.27 -3.94
CA TYR A 40 -3.29 3.19 -3.67
C TYR A 40 -2.61 1.98 -4.28
N ALA A 41 -3.32 0.86 -4.42
CA ALA A 41 -2.80 -0.41 -4.88
C ALA A 41 -3.63 -0.99 -6.04
N ASN A 42 -3.83 -0.16 -7.08
CA ASN A 42 -4.77 -0.42 -8.16
C ASN A 42 -4.27 -1.40 -9.24
N SER A 43 -5.16 -1.78 -10.15
CA SER A 43 -4.86 -2.72 -11.25
C SER A 43 -3.81 -2.21 -12.22
N GLU A 44 -3.63 -0.90 -12.38
CA GLU A 44 -2.56 -0.35 -13.21
C GLU A 44 -1.18 -0.48 -12.55
N THR A 45 -1.13 -0.30 -11.24
CA THR A 45 0.08 -0.48 -10.42
C THR A 45 0.51 -1.95 -10.45
N TYR A 46 -0.45 -2.87 -10.30
CA TYR A 46 -0.21 -4.31 -10.22
C TYR A 46 -0.49 -5.05 -11.55
N ASN A 47 -0.37 -4.36 -12.68
CA ASN A 47 -0.76 -4.90 -14.00
C ASN A 47 0.09 -6.07 -14.53
N LYS A 48 1.04 -6.56 -13.73
CA LYS A 48 1.87 -7.74 -14.00
C LYS A 48 1.50 -8.93 -13.14
N GLU A 49 0.60 -8.76 -12.16
CA GLU A 49 0.03 -9.85 -11.40
C GLU A 49 -1.09 -10.53 -12.21
N SER A 50 -1.65 -11.63 -11.70
CA SER A 50 -2.67 -12.40 -12.43
C SER A 50 -3.96 -11.61 -12.66
N ASP A 51 -4.60 -11.84 -13.81
CA ASP A 51 -5.86 -11.19 -14.16
C ASP A 51 -6.95 -11.46 -13.10
N TYR A 52 -6.97 -12.67 -12.51
CA TYR A 52 -7.85 -13.01 -11.39
C TYR A 52 -7.71 -12.06 -10.20
N LEU A 53 -6.48 -11.63 -9.90
CA LEU A 53 -6.21 -10.69 -8.83
C LEU A 53 -6.56 -9.27 -9.26
N THR A 54 -6.06 -8.82 -10.41
CA THR A 54 -6.22 -7.42 -10.85
C THR A 54 -7.67 -7.06 -11.17
N ASP A 55 -8.45 -7.98 -11.73
CA ASP A 55 -9.87 -7.79 -12.03
C ASP A 55 -10.71 -7.67 -10.74
N ALA A 56 -10.26 -8.30 -9.66
CA ALA A 56 -10.93 -8.25 -8.37
C ALA A 56 -10.70 -6.93 -7.62
N ILE A 57 -9.63 -6.18 -7.91
CA ILE A 57 -9.24 -4.97 -7.15
C ILE A 57 -10.37 -3.94 -7.09
N CYS A 58 -11.16 -3.79 -8.15
CA CYS A 58 -12.30 -2.88 -8.20
C CYS A 58 -13.42 -3.19 -7.19
N LEU A 59 -13.40 -4.38 -6.60
CA LEU A 59 -14.34 -4.83 -5.57
C LEU A 59 -13.83 -4.59 -4.15
N SER A 60 -12.53 -4.29 -4.00
CA SER A 60 -11.91 -4.12 -2.70
C SER A 60 -12.37 -2.82 -2.05
N ASP A 61 -12.97 -2.91 -0.86
CA ASP A 61 -13.36 -1.76 -0.04
C ASP A 61 -12.61 -1.77 1.31
N PRO A 62 -11.44 -1.09 1.40
CA PRO A 62 -10.68 -0.99 2.64
C PRO A 62 -11.43 -0.34 3.81
N SER A 63 -12.59 0.29 3.61
CA SER A 63 -13.38 0.87 4.72
C SER A 63 -13.90 -0.18 5.70
N HIS A 64 -13.92 -1.46 5.31
CA HIS A 64 -14.22 -2.57 6.21
C HIS A 64 -13.07 -2.95 7.15
N ILE A 65 -11.87 -2.38 6.97
CA ILE A 65 -10.72 -2.60 7.86
C ILE A 65 -10.84 -1.65 9.06
N LEU A 66 -10.94 -2.22 10.26
CA LEU A 66 -10.99 -1.45 11.50
C LEU A 66 -9.58 -0.96 11.89
N THR A 67 -9.23 0.26 11.46
CA THR A 67 -7.89 0.84 11.63
C THR A 67 -7.54 1.17 13.09
N GLU A 68 -8.54 1.39 13.94
CA GLU A 68 -8.37 1.73 15.36
C GLU A 68 -8.66 0.54 16.30
N ALA A 69 -8.76 -0.68 15.76
CA ALA A 69 -8.98 -1.86 16.58
C ALA A 69 -7.79 -2.09 17.55
N PRO A 70 -8.06 -2.51 18.81
CA PRO A 70 -6.98 -2.87 19.72
C PRO A 70 -6.19 -4.05 19.14
N PRO A 71 -4.86 -4.13 19.39
CA PRO A 71 -4.05 -5.25 18.95
C PRO A 71 -4.66 -6.59 19.42
N PRO A 72 -4.85 -7.56 18.52
CA PRO A 72 -5.44 -8.84 18.90
C PRO A 72 -4.48 -9.59 19.84
N VAL A 73 -5.01 -10.13 20.94
CA VAL A 73 -4.24 -11.03 21.81
C VAL A 73 -4.23 -12.42 21.15
N VAL A 74 -3.14 -12.73 20.46
CA VAL A 74 -2.95 -14.03 19.83
C VAL A 74 -2.41 -15.02 20.89
N PRO A 75 -3.09 -16.16 21.15
CA PRO A 75 -2.62 -17.12 22.14
C PRO A 75 -1.27 -17.72 21.75
N ALA A 76 -0.21 -17.35 22.46
CA ALA A 76 1.14 -17.83 22.18
C ALA A 76 1.27 -19.37 22.28
N SER A 77 0.40 -20.01 23.07
CA SER A 77 0.34 -21.48 23.16
C SER A 77 -0.10 -22.16 21.86
N LEU A 78 -0.81 -21.45 20.98
CA LEU A 78 -1.30 -21.99 19.71
C LEU A 78 -0.45 -21.51 18.52
N PHE A 79 -0.02 -20.24 18.55
CA PHE A 79 0.63 -19.58 17.41
C PHE A 79 2.12 -19.29 17.62
N GLY A 80 2.66 -19.55 18.82
CA GLY A 80 4.02 -19.19 19.20
C GLY A 80 4.15 -17.75 19.68
N ALA A 81 5.37 -17.36 20.05
CA ALA A 81 5.68 -15.98 20.39
C ALA A 81 5.60 -15.09 19.13
N GLU A 82 5.26 -13.82 19.33
CA GLU A 82 5.29 -12.84 18.25
C GLU A 82 6.73 -12.72 17.71
N PRO A 83 6.92 -12.76 16.38
CA PRO A 83 8.25 -12.59 15.78
C PRO A 83 8.74 -11.15 15.95
N GLU A 84 10.06 -10.98 15.83
CA GLU A 84 10.69 -9.65 15.82
C GLU A 84 10.08 -8.73 14.74
N HIS A 85 9.93 -7.46 15.09
CA HIS A 85 9.36 -6.44 14.22
C HIS A 85 10.39 -6.03 13.15
N THR A 86 10.29 -6.68 12.00
CA THR A 86 11.14 -6.42 10.83
C THR A 86 10.40 -5.55 9.80
N TRP A 87 10.99 -5.36 8.61
CA TRP A 87 10.42 -4.54 7.54
C TRP A 87 8.89 -4.67 7.34
N CYS A 88 8.34 -5.90 7.27
CA CYS A 88 6.90 -6.08 7.05
C CYS A 88 6.02 -5.56 8.19
N TYR A 89 6.53 -5.50 9.41
CA TYR A 89 5.83 -4.85 10.51
C TYR A 89 5.65 -3.35 10.21
N PHE A 90 6.73 -2.66 9.88
CA PHE A 90 6.68 -1.23 9.55
C PHE A 90 5.86 -0.94 8.30
N TYR A 91 6.02 -1.75 7.24
CA TYR A 91 5.25 -1.61 6.01
C TYR A 91 3.74 -1.77 6.26
N THR A 92 3.30 -2.80 6.98
CA THR A 92 1.88 -3.02 7.23
C THR A 92 1.28 -1.94 8.15
N LYS A 93 2.04 -1.43 9.12
CA LYS A 93 1.65 -0.26 9.92
C LYS A 93 1.54 1.01 9.07
N ALA A 94 2.45 1.21 8.12
CA ALA A 94 2.43 2.36 7.23
C ALA A 94 1.25 2.31 6.24
N GLU A 95 0.95 1.13 5.68
CA GLU A 95 -0.27 0.93 4.89
C GLU A 95 -1.54 1.25 5.68
N LEU A 96 -1.61 0.82 6.94
CA LEU A 96 -2.76 1.13 7.81
C LEU A 96 -2.87 2.64 8.07
N ALA A 97 -1.77 3.31 8.39
CA ALA A 97 -1.74 4.76 8.58
C ALA A 97 -2.15 5.52 7.31
N ARG A 98 -1.71 5.03 6.14
CA ARG A 98 -2.07 5.59 4.83
C ARG A 98 -3.57 5.52 4.55
N GLN A 99 -4.27 4.47 4.96
CA GLN A 99 -5.74 4.38 4.81
C GLN A 99 -6.48 5.53 5.51
N THR A 100 -5.94 6.01 6.63
CA THR A 100 -6.48 7.16 7.38
C THR A 100 -5.89 8.52 6.96
N GLY A 101 -5.00 8.55 5.96
CA GLY A 101 -4.30 9.78 5.55
C GLY A 101 -3.31 10.31 6.59
N ASN A 102 -2.87 9.48 7.55
CA ASN A 102 -1.92 9.89 8.58
C ASN A 102 -0.48 9.85 8.03
N TRP A 103 -0.15 10.79 7.15
CA TRP A 103 1.13 10.84 6.45
C TRP A 103 2.34 11.04 7.37
N LYS A 104 2.14 11.71 8.51
CA LYS A 104 3.18 11.88 9.55
C LYS A 104 3.59 10.53 10.14
N GLU A 105 2.61 9.68 10.45
CA GLU A 105 2.87 8.33 10.95
C GLU A 105 3.56 7.47 9.90
N VAL A 106 3.10 7.52 8.65
CA VAL A 106 3.74 6.81 7.52
C VAL A 106 5.23 7.17 7.41
N ALA A 107 5.57 8.46 7.47
CA ALA A 107 6.96 8.91 7.44
C ALA A 107 7.75 8.51 8.69
N SER A 108 7.14 8.56 9.89
CA SER A 108 7.77 8.12 11.14
C SER A 108 8.17 6.64 11.08
N LEU A 109 7.25 5.77 10.66
CA LEU A 109 7.51 4.34 10.51
C LEU A 109 8.62 4.07 9.48
N GLY A 110 8.68 4.84 8.41
CA GLY A 110 9.75 4.77 7.43
C GLY A 110 11.12 5.15 8.00
N ASN A 111 11.15 6.20 8.84
CA ASN A 111 12.37 6.63 9.52
C ASN A 111 12.85 5.58 10.54
N GLU A 112 11.94 5.02 11.34
CA GLU A 112 12.23 3.97 12.31
C GLU A 112 12.78 2.71 11.64
N ALA A 113 12.14 2.25 10.55
CA ALA A 113 12.61 1.11 9.78
C ALA A 113 14.02 1.36 9.21
N SER A 114 14.25 2.55 8.64
CA SER A 114 15.53 2.95 8.06
C SER A 114 16.66 3.03 9.10
N GLN A 115 16.38 3.61 10.28
CA GLN A 115 17.33 3.67 11.40
C GLN A 115 17.76 2.28 11.89
N GLN A 116 16.86 1.29 11.81
CA GLN A 116 17.14 -0.11 12.14
C GLN A 116 17.76 -0.89 10.97
N GLY A 117 17.99 -0.24 9.81
CA GLY A 117 18.58 -0.87 8.63
C GLY A 117 17.63 -1.78 7.85
N TYR A 118 16.33 -1.71 8.12
CA TYR A 118 15.33 -2.51 7.39
C TYR A 118 15.04 -1.91 6.01
N THR A 119 14.87 -2.79 5.02
CA THR A 119 14.61 -2.45 3.62
C THR A 119 13.72 -3.52 3.00
N PRO A 120 12.85 -3.17 2.03
CA PRO A 120 11.97 -4.14 1.41
C PRO A 120 12.71 -5.12 0.52
N VAL A 121 12.19 -6.34 0.48
CA VAL A 121 12.55 -7.30 -0.56
C VAL A 121 11.96 -6.86 -1.90
N ASP A 122 10.67 -6.52 -1.93
CA ASP A 122 9.97 -6.03 -3.12
C ASP A 122 9.80 -4.51 -3.08
N ALA A 123 10.33 -3.82 -4.09
CA ALA A 123 10.35 -2.36 -4.14
C ALA A 123 8.95 -1.71 -4.15
N PHE A 124 7.87 -2.44 -4.47
CA PHE A 124 6.49 -1.94 -4.34
C PHE A 124 6.16 -1.49 -2.92
N GLU A 125 6.81 -2.07 -1.92
CA GLU A 125 6.62 -1.74 -0.51
C GLU A 125 7.17 -0.36 -0.15
N TRP A 126 7.93 0.29 -1.04
CA TRP A 126 8.33 1.69 -0.86
C TRP A 126 7.20 2.69 -1.16
N LEU A 127 6.17 2.30 -1.91
CA LEU A 127 5.09 3.22 -2.34
C LEU A 127 4.44 3.99 -1.18
N PRO A 128 3.97 3.37 -0.07
CA PRO A 128 3.38 4.13 1.03
C PRO A 128 4.37 5.15 1.62
N PHE A 129 5.63 4.76 1.81
CA PHE A 129 6.64 5.62 2.40
C PHE A 129 7.01 6.80 1.49
N ILE A 130 7.16 6.57 0.18
CA ILE A 130 7.39 7.64 -0.81
C ILE A 130 6.27 8.68 -0.71
N GLU A 131 5.02 8.24 -0.65
CA GLU A 131 3.85 9.11 -0.52
C GLU A 131 3.84 9.85 0.82
N GLY A 132 4.12 9.18 1.93
CA GLY A 132 4.24 9.79 3.26
C GLY A 132 5.34 10.85 3.33
N TYR A 133 6.52 10.61 2.76
CA TYR A 133 7.59 11.62 2.72
C TYR A 133 7.21 12.81 1.84
N ALA A 134 6.50 12.58 0.73
CA ALA A 134 6.04 13.67 -0.12
C ALA A 134 5.05 14.60 0.60
N TYR A 135 4.10 14.05 1.36
CA TYR A 135 3.11 14.84 2.11
C TYR A 135 3.63 15.46 3.43
N THR A 136 4.80 15.03 3.92
CA THR A 136 5.39 15.57 5.17
C THR A 136 6.42 16.68 4.91
N GLY A 137 6.45 17.24 3.70
CA GLY A 137 7.37 18.31 3.35
C GLY A 137 8.81 17.83 3.14
N ASN A 138 9.01 16.52 2.89
CA ASN A 138 10.32 15.93 2.58
C ASN A 138 10.39 15.42 1.12
N PRO A 139 10.09 16.25 0.11
CA PRO A 139 9.96 15.80 -1.28
C PRO A 139 11.25 15.24 -1.88
N GLU A 140 12.42 15.71 -1.42
CA GLU A 140 13.71 15.18 -1.89
C GLU A 140 13.96 13.74 -1.42
N ILE A 141 13.54 13.38 -0.20
CA ILE A 141 13.63 11.98 0.28
C ILE A 141 12.70 11.10 -0.56
N ALA A 142 11.46 11.54 -0.79
CA ALA A 142 10.49 10.81 -1.62
C ALA A 142 11.01 10.60 -3.05
N LYS A 143 11.66 11.62 -3.62
CA LYS A 143 12.29 11.57 -4.94
C LYS A 143 13.42 10.56 -5.01
N GLU A 144 14.36 10.59 -4.08
CA GLU A 144 15.50 9.65 -4.08
C GLU A 144 15.03 8.21 -3.84
N LEU A 145 14.04 8.00 -2.97
CA LEU A 145 13.41 6.69 -2.80
C LEU A 145 12.72 6.21 -4.09
N SER A 146 12.02 7.10 -4.81
CA SER A 146 11.41 6.77 -6.10
C SER A 146 12.44 6.31 -7.12
N ARG A 147 13.57 7.04 -7.23
CA ARG A 147 14.68 6.71 -8.14
C ARG A 147 15.34 5.39 -7.79
N ASN A 148 15.54 5.12 -6.50
CA ASN A 148 16.12 3.86 -6.03
C ASN A 148 15.17 2.68 -6.26
N ALA A 149 13.87 2.86 -5.98
CA ALA A 149 12.86 1.82 -6.16
C ALA A 149 12.70 1.43 -7.64
N ILE A 150 12.60 2.40 -8.55
CA ILE A 150 12.46 2.11 -9.99
C ILE A 150 13.72 1.48 -10.60
N LYS A 151 14.91 1.85 -10.11
CA LYS A 151 16.17 1.23 -10.53
C LYS A 151 16.24 -0.24 -10.13
N LYS A 152 15.75 -0.58 -8.94
CA LYS A 152 15.67 -1.98 -8.46
C LYS A 152 14.62 -2.78 -9.22
N GLU A 153 13.47 -2.18 -9.52
CA GLU A 153 12.33 -2.88 -10.09
C GLU A 153 11.58 -1.97 -11.11
N PRO A 154 11.94 -2.04 -12.40
CA PRO A 154 11.40 -1.17 -13.45
C PRO A 154 9.88 -1.25 -13.64
N ARG A 155 9.23 -2.35 -13.21
CA ARG A 155 7.77 -2.49 -13.30
C ARG A 155 7.01 -1.58 -12.33
N LEU A 156 7.68 -0.93 -11.36
CA LEU A 156 7.06 0.10 -10.49
C LEU A 156 6.65 1.37 -11.23
N ARG A 157 7.09 1.59 -12.47
CA ARG A 157 6.94 2.88 -13.17
C ARG A 157 5.50 3.39 -13.12
N LYS A 158 4.52 2.52 -13.37
CA LYS A 158 3.10 2.88 -13.32
C LYS A 158 2.65 3.27 -11.92
N GLY A 159 3.00 2.47 -10.91
CA GLY A 159 2.68 2.77 -9.51
C GLY A 159 3.26 4.11 -9.04
N LEU A 160 4.50 4.41 -9.43
CA LEU A 160 5.13 5.70 -9.15
C LEU A 160 4.44 6.86 -9.88
N CYS A 161 4.08 6.69 -11.16
CA CYS A 161 3.34 7.71 -11.89
C CYS A 161 2.01 8.04 -11.23
N ILE A 162 1.23 7.02 -10.85
CA ILE A 162 -0.07 7.20 -10.20
C ILE A 162 0.10 7.86 -8.83
N LEU A 163 1.10 7.44 -8.05
CA LEU A 163 1.42 8.04 -6.76
C LEU A 163 1.77 9.52 -6.91
N TRP A 164 2.71 9.86 -7.78
CA TRP A 164 3.15 11.25 -7.97
C TRP A 164 2.05 12.12 -8.58
N GLU A 165 1.12 11.56 -9.35
CA GLU A 165 -0.07 12.28 -9.79
C GLU A 165 -0.99 12.63 -8.61
N ARG A 166 -1.28 11.68 -7.72
CA ARG A 166 -2.06 11.97 -6.50
C ARG A 166 -1.40 13.03 -5.64
N VAL A 167 -0.08 12.93 -5.43
CA VAL A 167 0.69 13.93 -4.67
C VAL A 167 0.60 15.32 -5.32
N ASN A 168 0.72 15.40 -6.65
CA ASN A 168 0.62 16.65 -7.39
C ASN A 168 -0.77 17.31 -7.24
N ILE A 169 -1.84 16.52 -7.34
CA ILE A 169 -3.23 17.01 -7.26
C ILE A 169 -3.59 17.43 -5.82
N ASN A 170 -3.18 16.66 -4.82
CA ASN A 170 -3.66 16.83 -3.44
C ASN A 170 -2.76 17.72 -2.57
N SER A 171 -1.51 17.95 -2.96
CA SER A 171 -0.62 18.84 -2.22
C SER A 171 -0.93 20.31 -2.52
N SER A 172 -0.96 21.14 -1.48
CA SER A 172 -1.01 22.60 -1.60
C SER A 172 0.38 23.25 -1.60
N GLU A 173 1.45 22.47 -1.37
CA GLU A 173 2.82 22.97 -1.31
C GLU A 173 3.48 22.99 -2.69
N ILE A 174 3.87 24.18 -3.14
CA ILE A 174 4.47 24.40 -4.47
C ILE A 174 5.75 23.55 -4.66
N SER A 175 6.59 23.44 -3.63
CA SER A 175 7.83 22.63 -3.68
C SER A 175 7.54 21.14 -3.92
N VAL A 176 6.47 20.61 -3.34
CA VAL A 176 6.03 19.23 -3.52
C VAL A 176 5.46 19.03 -4.92
N GLN A 177 4.63 19.96 -5.40
CA GLN A 177 4.08 19.93 -6.76
C GLN A 177 5.18 19.98 -7.83
N GLU A 178 6.15 20.89 -7.68
CA GLU A 178 7.31 20.96 -8.59
C GLU A 178 8.10 19.66 -8.62
N THR A 179 8.30 19.04 -7.45
CA THR A 179 8.99 17.75 -7.36
C THR A 179 8.18 16.66 -8.06
N ALA A 180 6.87 16.60 -7.83
CA ALA A 180 5.99 15.63 -8.46
C ALA A 180 6.01 15.75 -10.00
N LEU A 181 5.92 16.97 -10.52
CA LEU A 181 6.01 17.22 -11.97
C LEU A 181 7.35 16.76 -12.56
N ARG A 182 8.47 17.12 -11.92
CA ARG A 182 9.81 16.68 -12.35
C ARG A 182 9.94 15.16 -12.36
N LEU A 183 9.44 14.48 -11.34
CA LEU A 183 9.49 13.01 -11.25
C LEU A 183 8.62 12.36 -12.31
N LYS A 184 7.42 12.90 -12.57
CA LYS A 184 6.55 12.40 -13.63
C LYS A 184 7.22 12.51 -15.00
N ASP A 185 7.89 13.62 -15.27
CA ASP A 185 8.66 13.83 -16.50
C ASP A 185 9.83 12.84 -16.58
N GLU A 186 10.62 12.68 -15.51
CA GLU A 186 11.72 11.70 -15.43
C GLU A 186 11.25 10.26 -15.70
N LEU A 187 10.07 9.90 -15.21
CA LEU A 187 9.47 8.56 -15.36
C LEU A 187 8.73 8.36 -16.68
N ASN A 188 8.66 9.38 -17.54
CA ASN A 188 7.87 9.42 -18.76
C ASN A 188 6.42 8.96 -18.51
N CYS A 189 5.79 9.51 -17.48
CA CYS A 189 4.39 9.23 -17.18
C CYS A 189 3.53 9.70 -18.37
N ALA A 190 2.66 8.82 -18.87
CA ALA A 190 1.70 9.23 -19.89
C ALA A 190 0.73 10.25 -19.27
N PRO A 191 0.25 11.24 -20.06
CA PRO A 191 -0.84 12.11 -19.64
C PRO A 191 -2.14 11.31 -19.41
#